data_AF-A0A3N9U3L6-F1
#
_entry.id   AF-A0A3N9U3L6-F1
#
_cell.length_a   1.000
_cell.length_b   1.000
_cell.length_c   1.000
_cell.angle_alpha   90.00
_cell.angle_beta   90.00
_cell.angle_gamma   90.00
#
_symmetry.space_group_name_H-M   'P 1'
#
loop_
_entity.id
_entity.type
_entity.pdbx_description
1 polymer ?
#
loop_
_entity_poly.entity_id
_entity_poly.type
_entity_poly.pdbx_seq_one_letter_code
_entity_poly.pdbx_strand_id
1 'polypeptide(L)'
;MQERQVEIAIIGAGSAGLGAWHAARQHTDKLVLIESGAYGTTCARVGCMPSKLLISAADVAQQARDSEGFGVKVSGVSVDGPAVMERLQRERDRFVDSVLSSMARIEEDDRIVGAARFEDANTLVVGDHTRIKAKRIVIATGSRPSWPDFLNAAGDRLIINDDLFEWDDLPESVVVFGPGVIGLELGQALHHLGVRVRMFGVGGAIGPLGDPDLKALADKEFNTGFPLDPDATVKKVDRDGDQVVVTFHCRDSNTEKTERFDYLLAATGRRPNVDKLDLPKTGLELNDRGVPVFDRLTMQCRFDDGSPAPIFIAGDANQDLPLLHEASDEGRIAGENAGRYPDIRAGRRRTPLAVVFTDPQMASAGVGYAELKRRDEQLTNVAIGEVSFEDQGRSTVMRQNRGMLRLYAEHGSGILLGAEMFGPRAEHLGHLLAWSIDQRLTVDRLLEMPFYHPVVEEGLRTALRDLNVHLRRGPAITERCLECGPGA
;
A
#
# COMPACT_ATOMS: atom_id res chain seq x y z
N MET A 1 15.44 -36.93 7.58
CA MET A 1 15.71 -35.56 7.12
C MET A 1 16.65 -35.63 5.93
N GLN A 2 16.21 -35.22 4.75
CA GLN A 2 17.00 -35.09 3.54
C GLN A 2 17.99 -33.93 3.70
N GLU A 3 19.27 -34.18 3.45
CA GLU A 3 20.32 -33.17 3.51
C GLU A 3 20.55 -32.57 2.12
N ARG A 4 20.56 -31.23 2.01
CA ARG A 4 20.84 -30.50 0.77
C ARG A 4 21.91 -29.45 1.00
N GLN A 5 22.80 -29.28 0.02
CA GLN A 5 23.76 -28.18 -0.02
C GLN A 5 23.49 -27.32 -1.23
N VAL A 6 23.30 -26.02 -1.00
CA VAL A 6 23.01 -25.03 -2.04
C VAL A 6 23.90 -23.81 -1.85
N GLU A 7 24.03 -23.04 -2.92
CA GLU A 7 24.68 -21.75 -2.87
C GLU A 7 23.77 -20.66 -2.33
N ILE A 8 22.48 -20.69 -2.70
CA ILE A 8 21.49 -19.70 -2.28
C ILE A 8 20.19 -20.40 -1.87
N ALA A 9 19.63 -20.04 -0.72
CA ALA A 9 18.26 -20.41 -0.36
C ALA A 9 17.39 -19.16 -0.24
N ILE A 10 16.21 -19.19 -0.84
CA ILE A 10 15.25 -18.09 -0.81
C ILE A 10 14.01 -18.56 -0.04
N ILE A 11 13.66 -17.85 1.03
CA ILE A 11 12.53 -18.18 1.90
C ILE A 11 11.35 -17.29 1.53
N GLY A 12 10.29 -17.88 0.99
CA GLY A 12 9.08 -17.22 0.50
C GLY A 12 9.06 -17.06 -1.01
N ALA A 13 7.96 -17.45 -1.65
CA ALA A 13 7.72 -17.34 -3.08
C ALA A 13 6.71 -16.24 -3.44
N GLY A 14 6.73 -15.15 -2.68
CA GLY A 14 6.04 -13.90 -3.02
C GLY A 14 6.77 -13.10 -4.11
N SER A 15 6.30 -11.88 -4.39
CA SER A 15 6.89 -11.02 -5.43
C SER A 15 8.39 -10.77 -5.24
N ALA A 16 8.81 -10.48 -3.99
CA ALA A 16 10.23 -10.32 -3.67
C ALA A 16 11.03 -11.62 -3.84
N GLY A 17 10.48 -12.75 -3.42
CA GLY A 17 11.13 -14.06 -3.54
C GLY A 17 11.31 -14.52 -4.98
N LEU A 18 10.29 -14.34 -5.82
CA LEU A 18 10.37 -14.64 -7.26
C LEU A 18 11.33 -13.68 -7.98
N GLY A 19 11.32 -12.39 -7.62
CA GLY A 19 12.31 -11.42 -8.12
C GLY A 19 13.74 -11.79 -7.73
N ALA A 20 13.94 -12.21 -6.48
CA ALA A 20 15.22 -12.68 -5.97
C ALA A 20 15.68 -13.97 -6.66
N TRP A 21 14.76 -14.91 -6.90
CA TRP A 21 15.02 -16.14 -7.63
C TRP A 21 15.57 -15.85 -9.03
N HIS A 22 14.86 -15.04 -9.80
CA HIS A 22 15.27 -14.70 -11.17
C HIS A 22 16.62 -13.98 -11.22
N ALA A 23 16.89 -13.08 -10.29
CA ALA A 23 18.17 -12.39 -10.19
C ALA A 23 19.32 -13.34 -9.79
N ALA A 24 19.11 -14.16 -8.76
CA ALA A 24 20.11 -15.11 -8.26
C ALA A 24 20.46 -16.19 -9.30
N ARG A 25 19.47 -16.65 -10.08
CA ARG A 25 19.61 -17.68 -11.12
C ARG A 25 20.60 -17.31 -12.22
N GLN A 26 20.84 -16.01 -12.43
CA GLN A 26 21.85 -15.51 -13.38
C GLN A 26 23.29 -15.77 -12.93
N HIS A 27 23.50 -16.10 -11.65
CA HIS A 27 24.81 -16.27 -11.05
C HIS A 27 25.13 -17.73 -10.68
N THR A 28 24.12 -18.57 -10.46
CA THR A 28 24.30 -19.97 -10.08
C THR A 28 23.07 -20.81 -10.43
N ASP A 29 23.28 -22.11 -10.70
CA ASP A 29 22.22 -23.12 -10.81
C ASP A 29 21.93 -23.82 -9.46
N LYS A 30 22.73 -23.58 -8.42
CA LYS A 30 22.63 -24.29 -7.13
C LYS A 30 21.84 -23.50 -6.11
N LEU A 31 20.54 -23.34 -6.32
CA LEU A 31 19.69 -22.53 -5.48
C LEU A 31 18.31 -23.16 -5.30
N VAL A 32 17.62 -22.82 -4.20
CA VAL A 32 16.29 -23.36 -3.90
C VAL A 32 15.34 -22.24 -3.46
N LEU A 33 14.07 -22.37 -3.86
CA LEU A 33 12.96 -21.52 -3.45
C LEU A 33 12.06 -22.29 -2.49
N ILE A 34 11.89 -21.78 -1.28
CA ILE A 34 11.14 -22.42 -0.21
C ILE A 34 9.82 -21.69 -0.02
N GLU A 35 8.70 -22.40 -0.01
CA GLU A 35 7.37 -21.83 0.24
C GLU A 35 6.57 -22.72 1.19
N SER A 36 5.92 -22.11 2.16
CA SER A 36 5.17 -22.82 3.21
C SER A 36 3.67 -22.90 2.94
N GLY A 37 3.12 -21.95 2.17
CA GLY A 37 1.71 -21.85 1.84
C GLY A 37 1.42 -22.13 0.36
N ALA A 38 0.25 -21.66 -0.07
CA ALA A 38 -0.12 -21.72 -1.48
C ALA A 38 0.70 -20.71 -2.30
N TYR A 39 1.24 -21.19 -3.42
CA TYR A 39 1.84 -20.34 -4.44
C TYR A 39 0.81 -19.37 -5.05
N GLY A 40 1.29 -18.30 -5.69
CA GLY A 40 0.43 -17.29 -6.34
C GLY A 40 0.65 -15.86 -5.87
N THR A 41 1.52 -15.62 -4.88
CA THR A 41 1.75 -14.32 -4.20
C THR A 41 0.55 -13.78 -3.43
N THR A 42 0.80 -13.08 -2.31
CA THR A 42 -0.25 -12.34 -1.58
C THR A 42 -0.97 -11.34 -2.49
N CYS A 43 -0.23 -10.63 -3.35
CA CYS A 43 -0.77 -9.61 -4.24
C CYS A 43 -1.87 -10.15 -5.17
N ALA A 44 -1.65 -11.30 -5.81
CA ALA A 44 -2.65 -11.87 -6.71
C ALA A 44 -3.74 -12.62 -5.95
N ARG A 45 -3.41 -13.36 -4.88
CA ARG A 45 -4.39 -14.21 -4.17
C ARG A 45 -5.40 -13.44 -3.33
N VAL A 46 -4.90 -12.53 -2.49
CA VAL A 46 -5.64 -11.92 -1.38
C VAL A 46 -5.28 -10.44 -1.16
N GLY A 47 -4.67 -9.79 -2.15
CA GLY A 47 -4.10 -8.46 -2.02
C GLY A 47 -4.61 -7.50 -3.09
N CYS A 48 -3.69 -6.92 -3.84
CA CYS A 48 -3.96 -5.84 -4.79
C CYS A 48 -4.95 -6.24 -5.89
N MET A 49 -4.86 -7.45 -6.45
CA MET A 49 -5.72 -7.84 -7.57
C MET A 49 -7.19 -7.98 -7.15
N PRO A 50 -7.56 -8.79 -6.14
CA PRO A 50 -8.95 -8.90 -5.72
C PRO A 50 -9.50 -7.59 -5.15
N SER A 51 -8.70 -6.76 -4.46
CA SER A 51 -9.19 -5.45 -3.98
C SER A 51 -9.57 -4.52 -5.13
N LYS A 52 -8.77 -4.46 -6.19
CA LYS A 52 -9.04 -3.63 -7.38
C LYS A 52 -10.22 -4.17 -8.20
N LEU A 53 -10.44 -5.48 -8.20
CA LEU A 53 -11.63 -6.09 -8.81
C LEU A 53 -12.92 -5.68 -8.09
N LEU A 54 -12.89 -5.65 -6.75
CA LEU A 54 -14.01 -5.19 -5.91
C LEU A 54 -14.26 -3.69 -6.09
N ILE A 55 -13.21 -2.87 -6.00
CA ILE A 55 -13.29 -1.41 -6.23
C ILE A 55 -13.86 -1.12 -7.61
N SER A 56 -13.43 -1.83 -8.65
CA SER A 56 -13.97 -1.62 -10.01
C SER A 56 -15.48 -1.92 -10.11
N ALA A 57 -15.99 -2.92 -9.39
CA ALA A 57 -17.43 -3.18 -9.34
C ALA A 57 -18.17 -2.08 -8.55
N ALA A 58 -17.59 -1.66 -7.44
CA ALA A 58 -18.08 -0.57 -6.59
C ALA A 58 -18.17 0.75 -7.35
N ASP A 59 -17.15 1.11 -8.12
CA ASP A 59 -17.10 2.34 -8.93
C ASP A 59 -18.21 2.36 -9.98
N VAL A 60 -18.48 1.22 -10.63
CA VAL A 60 -19.58 1.11 -11.61
C VAL A 60 -20.93 1.33 -10.93
N ALA A 61 -21.15 0.71 -9.76
CA ALA A 61 -22.38 0.89 -9.00
C ALA A 61 -22.57 2.35 -8.57
N GLN A 62 -21.51 2.99 -8.06
CA GLN A 62 -21.56 4.38 -7.63
C GLN A 62 -21.79 5.34 -8.80
N GLN A 63 -21.08 5.18 -9.91
CA GLN A 63 -21.28 6.00 -11.12
C GLN A 63 -22.71 5.90 -11.67
N ALA A 64 -23.32 4.70 -11.61
CA ALA A 64 -24.71 4.52 -12.02
C ALA A 64 -25.69 5.24 -11.10
N ARG A 65 -25.40 5.37 -9.79
CA ARG A 65 -26.22 6.15 -8.85
C ARG A 65 -26.06 7.67 -9.07
N ASP A 66 -24.86 8.11 -9.43
CA ASP A 66 -24.54 9.54 -9.60
C ASP A 66 -24.89 10.08 -11.01
N SER A 67 -25.41 9.24 -11.90
CA SER A 67 -25.64 9.54 -13.31
C SER A 67 -26.60 10.71 -13.55
N GLU A 68 -27.54 10.96 -12.63
CA GLU A 68 -28.59 11.97 -12.81
C GLU A 68 -28.02 13.38 -12.94
N GLY A 69 -26.91 13.69 -12.28
CA GLY A 69 -26.31 15.02 -12.44
C GLY A 69 -25.57 15.22 -13.77
N PHE A 70 -25.52 14.20 -14.64
CA PHE A 70 -25.20 14.35 -16.06
C PHE A 70 -26.45 14.39 -16.96
N GLY A 71 -27.65 14.40 -16.37
CA GLY A 71 -28.92 14.31 -17.09
C GLY A 71 -29.29 12.88 -17.53
N VAL A 72 -28.55 11.87 -17.08
CA VAL A 72 -28.81 10.45 -17.42
C VAL A 72 -29.59 9.81 -16.27
N LYS A 73 -30.82 9.39 -16.55
CA LYS A 73 -31.72 8.79 -15.54
C LYS A 73 -31.59 7.26 -15.53
N VAL A 74 -31.24 6.71 -14.37
CA VAL A 74 -31.24 5.28 -14.08
C VAL A 74 -32.32 5.02 -13.05
N SER A 75 -33.27 4.10 -13.32
CA SER A 75 -34.46 3.86 -12.49
C SER A 75 -34.17 3.14 -11.17
N GLY A 76 -32.95 2.62 -10.99
CA GLY A 76 -32.46 2.00 -9.78
C GLY A 76 -31.15 1.25 -10.04
N VAL A 77 -30.32 1.12 -9.00
CA VAL A 77 -29.08 0.34 -9.04
C VAL A 77 -29.23 -0.82 -8.05
N SER A 78 -29.32 -2.03 -8.57
CA SER A 78 -29.34 -3.26 -7.78
C SER A 78 -27.99 -3.96 -7.93
N VAL A 79 -27.38 -4.29 -6.79
CA VAL A 79 -26.12 -5.02 -6.72
C VAL A 79 -26.44 -6.48 -6.42
N ASP A 80 -26.07 -7.37 -7.33
CA ASP A 80 -26.09 -8.82 -7.15
C ASP A 80 -24.78 -9.23 -6.47
N GLY A 81 -24.81 -9.33 -5.14
CA GLY A 81 -23.64 -9.63 -4.32
C GLY A 81 -22.95 -10.94 -4.70
N PRO A 82 -23.69 -12.06 -4.93
CA PRO A 82 -23.09 -13.30 -5.39
C PRO A 82 -22.38 -13.15 -6.75
N ALA A 83 -22.99 -12.46 -7.71
CA ALA A 83 -22.36 -12.24 -9.02
C ALA A 83 -21.11 -11.34 -8.95
N VAL A 84 -21.08 -10.37 -8.03
CA VAL A 84 -19.90 -9.53 -7.76
C VAL A 84 -18.74 -10.40 -7.25
N MET A 85 -19.01 -11.25 -6.25
CA MET A 85 -18.01 -12.12 -5.65
C MET A 85 -17.54 -13.20 -6.62
N GLU A 86 -18.44 -13.81 -7.39
CA GLU A 86 -18.09 -14.80 -8.42
C GLU A 86 -17.15 -14.20 -9.49
N ARG A 87 -17.45 -12.99 -9.99
CA ARG A 87 -16.55 -12.31 -10.94
C ARG A 87 -15.18 -12.04 -10.31
N LEU A 88 -15.16 -11.57 -9.07
CA LEU A 88 -13.92 -11.28 -8.35
C LEU A 88 -13.06 -12.53 -8.24
N GLN A 89 -13.63 -13.65 -7.76
CA GLN A 89 -12.93 -14.92 -7.58
C GLN A 89 -12.42 -15.46 -8.92
N ARG A 90 -13.25 -15.46 -9.96
CA ARG A 90 -12.86 -15.93 -11.30
C ARG A 90 -11.68 -15.16 -11.89
N GLU A 91 -11.70 -13.82 -11.82
CA GLU A 91 -10.59 -13.02 -12.33
C GLU A 91 -9.35 -13.11 -11.43
N ARG A 92 -9.53 -13.20 -10.11
CA ARG A 92 -8.45 -13.49 -9.15
C ARG A 92 -7.75 -14.78 -9.51
N ASP A 93 -8.49 -15.87 -9.72
CA ASP A 93 -7.95 -17.18 -10.05
C ASP A 93 -7.14 -17.12 -11.35
N ARG A 94 -7.61 -16.39 -12.36
CA ARG A 94 -6.86 -16.15 -13.59
C ARG A 94 -5.52 -15.45 -13.35
N PHE A 95 -5.46 -14.47 -12.46
CA PHE A 95 -4.19 -13.82 -12.09
C PHE A 95 -3.27 -14.77 -11.33
N VAL A 96 -3.82 -15.59 -10.43
CA VAL A 96 -3.06 -16.61 -9.70
C VAL A 96 -2.50 -17.66 -10.65
N ASP A 97 -3.29 -18.17 -11.59
CA ASP A 97 -2.87 -19.16 -12.60
C ASP A 97 -1.72 -18.65 -13.47
N SER A 98 -1.70 -17.34 -13.78
CA SER A 98 -0.59 -16.72 -14.50
C SER A 98 0.73 -16.76 -13.68
N VAL A 99 0.64 -16.52 -12.37
CA VAL A 99 1.78 -16.66 -11.45
C VAL A 99 2.21 -18.12 -11.37
N LEU A 100 1.28 -19.06 -11.15
CA LEU A 100 1.55 -20.49 -11.08
C LEU A 100 2.22 -21.01 -12.37
N SER A 101 1.74 -20.56 -13.53
CA SER A 101 2.34 -20.89 -14.83
C SER A 101 3.78 -20.38 -14.95
N SER A 102 4.08 -19.21 -14.40
CA SER A 102 5.45 -18.68 -14.35
C SER A 102 6.33 -19.50 -13.40
N MET A 103 5.78 -19.91 -12.25
CA MET A 103 6.46 -20.73 -11.26
C MET A 103 6.69 -22.17 -11.70
N ALA A 104 5.84 -22.71 -12.57
CA ALA A 104 6.01 -24.03 -13.17
C ALA A 104 7.26 -24.13 -14.07
N ARG A 105 7.86 -22.99 -14.44
CA ARG A 105 9.16 -22.92 -15.15
C ARG A 105 10.37 -23.09 -14.22
N ILE A 106 10.14 -23.09 -12.91
CA ILE A 106 11.17 -23.44 -11.93
C ILE A 106 11.14 -24.95 -11.77
N GLU A 107 12.31 -25.59 -11.90
CA GLU A 107 12.45 -27.04 -11.76
C GLU A 107 11.85 -27.52 -10.42
N GLU A 108 11.25 -28.71 -10.41
CA GLU A 108 10.63 -29.26 -9.22
C GLU A 108 11.63 -29.46 -8.08
N ASP A 109 12.84 -29.94 -8.41
CA ASP A 109 13.92 -30.12 -7.44
C ASP A 109 14.40 -28.80 -6.81
N ASP A 110 14.16 -27.67 -7.46
CA ASP A 110 14.54 -26.35 -6.98
C ASP A 110 13.47 -25.71 -6.09
N ARG A 111 12.26 -26.29 -6.06
CA ARG A 111 11.14 -25.84 -5.22
C ARG A 111 11.01 -26.76 -4.01
N ILE A 112 10.97 -26.17 -2.82
CA ILE A 112 10.80 -26.91 -1.58
C ILE A 112 9.56 -26.40 -0.87
N VAL A 113 8.60 -27.29 -0.65
CA VAL A 113 7.40 -26.97 0.11
C VAL A 113 7.65 -27.22 1.60
N GLY A 114 7.31 -26.26 2.45
CA GLY A 114 7.34 -26.38 3.89
C GLY A 114 7.77 -25.10 4.61
N ALA A 115 7.48 -25.04 5.91
CA ALA A 115 7.90 -23.92 6.75
C ALA A 115 9.40 -23.99 7.05
N ALA A 116 10.15 -22.96 6.66
CA ALA A 116 11.57 -22.84 6.95
C ALA A 116 11.80 -22.17 8.32
N ARG A 117 12.81 -22.65 9.04
CA ARG A 117 13.39 -21.97 10.22
C ARG A 117 14.91 -22.09 10.20
N PHE A 118 15.59 -21.11 10.75
CA PHE A 118 17.04 -21.14 10.93
C PHE A 118 17.38 -22.13 12.05
N GLU A 119 18.39 -22.97 11.79
CA GLU A 119 19.06 -23.77 12.82
C GLU A 119 20.34 -23.07 13.27
N ASP A 120 21.02 -22.42 12.33
CA ASP A 120 22.13 -21.49 12.52
C ASP A 120 22.15 -20.47 11.35
N ALA A 121 23.18 -19.63 11.24
CA ALA A 121 23.29 -18.60 10.21
C ALA A 121 23.35 -19.10 8.75
N ASN A 122 23.66 -20.38 8.51
CA ASN A 122 23.81 -20.96 7.16
C ASN A 122 22.99 -22.25 6.94
N THR A 123 22.24 -22.69 7.95
CA THR A 123 21.46 -23.92 7.88
C THR A 123 19.99 -23.65 8.17
N LEU A 124 19.13 -24.06 7.23
CA LEU A 124 17.68 -24.02 7.34
C LEU A 124 17.12 -25.42 7.54
N VAL A 125 16.07 -25.54 8.36
CA VAL A 125 15.23 -26.74 8.44
C VAL A 125 13.87 -26.39 7.85
N VAL A 126 13.43 -27.18 6.87
CA VAL A 126 12.14 -27.05 6.20
C VAL A 126 11.23 -28.20 6.61
N GLY A 127 10.15 -27.87 7.32
CA GLY A 127 9.27 -28.86 7.94
C GLY A 127 10.02 -29.76 8.93
N ASP A 128 9.77 -31.07 8.81
CA ASP A 128 10.45 -32.17 9.49
C ASP A 128 11.28 -33.04 8.52
N HIS A 129 11.28 -32.69 7.23
CA HIS A 129 11.76 -33.56 6.17
C HIS A 129 13.07 -33.11 5.53
N THR A 130 13.40 -31.81 5.47
CA THR A 130 14.59 -31.33 4.74
C THR A 130 15.45 -30.38 5.57
N ARG A 131 16.77 -30.60 5.55
CA ARG A 131 17.79 -29.69 6.09
C ARG A 131 18.64 -29.15 4.93
N ILE A 132 18.83 -27.84 4.89
CA ILE A 132 19.47 -27.14 3.78
C ILE A 132 20.62 -26.32 4.32
N LYS A 133 21.84 -26.66 3.92
CA LYS A 133 23.02 -25.83 4.15
C LYS A 133 23.21 -24.89 2.96
N ALA A 134 23.01 -23.60 3.17
CA ALA A 134 23.07 -22.56 2.15
C ALA A 134 24.22 -21.60 2.42
N LYS A 135 25.01 -21.25 1.41
CA LYS A 135 26.08 -20.26 1.57
C LYS A 135 25.54 -18.83 1.75
N ARG A 136 24.39 -18.52 1.14
CA ARG A 136 23.68 -17.24 1.23
C ARG A 136 22.18 -17.47 1.36
N ILE A 137 21.48 -16.60 2.07
CA ILE A 137 20.05 -16.75 2.32
C ILE A 137 19.32 -15.44 2.02
N VAL A 138 18.18 -15.50 1.33
CA VAL A 138 17.28 -14.36 1.13
C VAL A 138 15.98 -14.61 1.88
N ILE A 139 15.63 -13.72 2.81
CA ILE A 139 14.36 -13.72 3.55
C ILE A 139 13.35 -12.86 2.79
N ALA A 140 12.34 -13.49 2.21
CA ALA A 140 11.28 -12.86 1.42
C ALA A 140 9.89 -13.36 1.83
N THR A 141 9.69 -13.54 3.14
CA THR A 141 8.51 -14.20 3.75
C THR A 141 7.25 -13.34 3.79
N GLY A 142 7.33 -12.09 3.33
CA GLY A 142 6.21 -11.16 3.28
C GLY A 142 5.69 -10.74 4.66
N SER A 143 4.41 -10.36 4.69
CA SER A 143 3.69 -9.95 5.90
C SER A 143 2.33 -10.63 5.99
N ARG A 144 1.71 -10.57 7.17
CA ARG A 144 0.34 -11.05 7.42
C ARG A 144 -0.49 -10.00 8.16
N PRO A 145 -1.83 -10.03 8.09
CA PRO A 145 -2.68 -9.14 8.89
C PRO A 145 -2.38 -9.25 10.38
N SER A 146 -2.55 -8.14 11.09
CA SER A 146 -2.36 -8.05 12.54
C SER A 146 -3.40 -7.14 13.15
N TRP A 147 -3.92 -7.52 14.32
CA TRP A 147 -4.96 -6.77 14.99
C TRP A 147 -4.85 -6.85 16.51
N PRO A 148 -5.44 -5.88 17.25
CA PRO A 148 -5.48 -5.91 18.70
C PRO A 148 -6.37 -7.03 19.24
N ASP A 149 -5.97 -7.63 20.37
CA ASP A 149 -6.63 -8.82 20.94
C ASP A 149 -8.12 -8.63 21.27
N PHE A 150 -8.54 -7.40 21.60
CA PHE A 150 -9.95 -7.14 21.94
C PHE A 150 -10.90 -7.39 20.76
N LEU A 151 -10.41 -7.34 19.50
CA LEU A 151 -11.23 -7.66 18.33
C LEU A 151 -11.59 -9.15 18.26
N ASN A 152 -10.79 -10.04 18.89
CA ASN A 152 -11.05 -11.48 18.90
C ASN A 152 -12.43 -11.84 19.51
N ALA A 153 -13.03 -10.94 20.28
CA ALA A 153 -14.39 -11.09 20.81
C ALA A 153 -15.47 -11.23 19.71
N ALA A 154 -15.18 -10.80 18.47
CA ALA A 154 -16.06 -11.03 17.32
C ALA A 154 -16.08 -12.49 16.83
N GLY A 155 -15.16 -13.35 17.29
CA GLY A 155 -15.10 -14.76 16.92
C GLY A 155 -14.85 -14.99 15.43
N ASP A 156 -15.62 -15.90 14.82
CA ASP A 156 -15.59 -16.22 13.39
C ASP A 156 -16.12 -15.09 12.47
N ARG A 157 -16.71 -14.04 13.05
CA ARG A 157 -17.13 -12.83 12.33
C ARG A 157 -16.03 -11.77 12.25
N LEU A 158 -14.89 -11.99 12.90
CA LEU A 158 -13.67 -11.25 12.61
C LEU A 158 -13.08 -11.80 11.31
N ILE A 159 -13.09 -10.97 10.28
CA ILE A 159 -12.48 -11.26 9.00
C ILE A 159 -11.27 -10.35 8.76
N ILE A 160 -10.34 -10.84 7.95
CA ILE A 160 -9.25 -10.09 7.35
C ILE A 160 -9.46 -10.01 5.84
N ASN A 161 -8.57 -9.29 5.15
CA ASN A 161 -8.61 -9.22 3.68
C ASN A 161 -8.54 -10.61 3.03
N ASP A 162 -7.90 -11.59 3.67
CA ASP A 162 -7.79 -12.94 3.15
C ASP A 162 -9.16 -13.65 3.08
N ASP A 163 -10.04 -13.41 4.06
CA ASP A 163 -11.37 -14.05 4.12
C ASP A 163 -12.41 -13.33 3.27
N LEU A 164 -12.33 -12.00 3.19
CA LEU A 164 -13.33 -11.16 2.49
C LEU A 164 -13.50 -11.56 1.02
N PHE A 165 -12.40 -11.90 0.36
CA PHE A 165 -12.44 -12.25 -1.07
C PHE A 165 -12.98 -13.65 -1.35
N GLU A 166 -13.15 -14.46 -0.31
CA GLU A 166 -13.73 -15.82 -0.38
C GLU A 166 -15.22 -15.85 0.00
N TRP A 167 -15.86 -14.70 0.26
CA TRP A 167 -17.30 -14.66 0.50
C TRP A 167 -18.10 -15.10 -0.71
N ASP A 168 -19.18 -15.85 -0.46
CA ASP A 168 -20.15 -16.25 -1.48
C ASP A 168 -21.14 -15.13 -1.82
N ASP A 169 -21.35 -14.18 -0.90
CA ASP A 169 -22.25 -13.03 -1.05
C ASP A 169 -21.72 -11.83 -0.24
N LEU A 170 -22.10 -10.62 -0.65
CA LEU A 170 -21.87 -9.41 0.13
C LEU A 170 -22.77 -9.41 1.38
N PRO A 171 -22.25 -9.08 2.57
CA PRO A 171 -23.06 -8.97 3.78
C PRO A 171 -23.95 -7.72 3.77
N GLU A 172 -24.93 -7.64 4.67
CA GLU A 172 -25.73 -6.43 4.84
C GLU A 172 -24.91 -5.32 5.52
N SER A 173 -23.96 -5.69 6.40
CA SER A 173 -23.19 -4.70 7.15
C SER A 173 -21.81 -5.16 7.65
N VAL A 174 -20.85 -4.22 7.62
CA VAL A 174 -19.47 -4.45 8.05
C VAL A 174 -18.96 -3.28 8.87
N VAL A 175 -18.36 -3.57 10.03
CA VAL A 175 -17.56 -2.59 10.78
C VAL A 175 -16.08 -2.77 10.46
N VAL A 176 -15.40 -1.70 10.05
CA VAL A 176 -14.00 -1.72 9.63
C VAL A 176 -13.12 -1.08 10.71
N PHE A 177 -12.08 -1.77 11.14
CA PHE A 177 -11.07 -1.24 12.05
C PHE A 177 -9.77 -0.99 11.30
N GLY A 178 -9.32 0.26 11.25
CA GLY A 178 -8.08 0.70 10.60
C GLY A 178 -8.32 1.54 9.34
N PRO A 179 -8.30 2.88 9.41
CA PRO A 179 -8.44 3.79 8.26
C PRO A 179 -7.14 3.92 7.45
N GLY A 180 -6.35 2.85 7.37
CA GLY A 180 -5.21 2.75 6.46
C GLY A 180 -5.65 2.45 5.03
N VAL A 181 -4.69 2.21 4.13
CA VAL A 181 -4.94 1.93 2.71
C VAL A 181 -5.98 0.82 2.51
N ILE A 182 -5.78 -0.33 3.16
CA ILE A 182 -6.67 -1.50 3.00
C ILE A 182 -8.08 -1.20 3.51
N GLY A 183 -8.19 -0.59 4.71
CA GLY A 183 -9.49 -0.32 5.31
C GLY A 183 -10.29 0.71 4.52
N LEU A 184 -9.65 1.78 4.05
CA LEU A 184 -10.29 2.79 3.21
C LEU A 184 -10.76 2.22 1.87
N GLU A 185 -9.89 1.49 1.16
CA GLU A 185 -10.23 0.85 -0.12
C GLU A 185 -11.41 -0.10 0.02
N LEU A 186 -11.32 -1.06 0.95
CA LEU A 186 -12.35 -2.10 1.10
C LEU A 186 -13.63 -1.54 1.73
N GLY A 187 -13.51 -0.66 2.73
CA GLY A 187 -14.66 -0.04 3.39
C GLY A 187 -15.47 0.82 2.42
N GLN A 188 -14.82 1.65 1.59
CA GLN A 188 -15.53 2.44 0.59
C GLN A 188 -16.11 1.56 -0.53
N ALA A 189 -15.36 0.56 -1.00
CA ALA A 189 -15.86 -0.34 -2.04
C ALA A 189 -17.13 -1.08 -1.58
N LEU A 190 -17.13 -1.62 -0.35
CA LEU A 190 -18.29 -2.25 0.26
C LEU A 190 -19.47 -1.27 0.38
N HIS A 191 -19.21 -0.04 0.84
CA HIS A 191 -20.23 1.00 0.93
C HIS A 191 -20.89 1.31 -0.43
N HIS A 192 -20.07 1.51 -1.47
CA HIS A 192 -20.54 1.73 -2.84
C HIS A 192 -21.26 0.49 -3.42
N LEU A 193 -20.99 -0.71 -2.94
CA LEU A 193 -21.74 -1.92 -3.29
C LEU A 193 -23.05 -2.09 -2.50
N GLY A 194 -23.38 -1.16 -1.60
CA GLY A 194 -24.63 -1.15 -0.84
C GLY A 194 -24.53 -1.76 0.56
N VAL A 195 -23.35 -2.19 0.99
CA VAL A 195 -23.10 -2.68 2.35
C VAL A 195 -23.10 -1.52 3.33
N ARG A 196 -23.79 -1.66 4.47
CA ARG A 196 -23.72 -0.64 5.52
C ARG A 196 -22.37 -0.70 6.24
N VAL A 197 -21.56 0.34 6.06
CA VAL A 197 -20.19 0.41 6.61
C VAL A 197 -20.09 1.46 7.72
N ARG A 198 -19.31 1.16 8.75
CA ARG A 198 -18.75 2.14 9.70
C ARG A 198 -17.26 1.85 9.88
N MET A 199 -16.44 2.89 9.97
CA MET A 199 -15.00 2.75 10.09
C MET A 199 -14.45 3.45 11.33
N PHE A 200 -13.53 2.77 12.02
CA PHE A 200 -12.86 3.24 13.22
C PHE A 200 -11.34 3.23 13.05
N GLY A 201 -10.69 4.30 13.50
CA GLY A 201 -9.24 4.42 13.60
C GLY A 201 -8.78 4.79 14.99
N VAL A 202 -7.47 4.97 15.12
CA VAL A 202 -6.79 5.47 16.32
C VAL A 202 -5.74 6.49 15.87
N GLY A 203 -5.62 7.60 16.57
CA GLY A 203 -4.57 8.59 16.35
C GLY A 203 -4.78 9.49 15.13
N GLY A 204 -5.99 9.49 14.54
CA GLY A 204 -6.37 10.43 13.47
C GLY A 204 -5.73 10.15 12.11
N ALA A 205 -5.19 8.95 11.88
CA ALA A 205 -4.61 8.58 10.59
C ALA A 205 -5.70 8.34 9.54
N ILE A 206 -5.46 8.78 8.30
CA ILE A 206 -6.32 8.53 7.13
C ILE A 206 -5.42 8.24 5.94
N GLY A 207 -5.37 6.97 5.52
CA GLY A 207 -4.51 6.53 4.44
C GLY A 207 -3.03 6.86 4.72
N PRO A 208 -2.24 7.16 3.68
CA PRO A 208 -0.82 7.54 3.80
C PRO A 208 -0.62 9.06 3.99
N LEU A 209 -1.67 9.86 4.14
CA LEU A 209 -1.59 11.32 4.15
C LEU A 209 -0.86 11.83 5.41
N GLY A 210 0.17 12.64 5.21
CA GLY A 210 0.92 13.29 6.28
C GLY A 210 0.47 14.73 6.53
N ASP A 211 0.07 15.44 5.47
CA ASP A 211 -0.34 16.84 5.49
C ASP A 211 -1.66 17.02 6.26
N PRO A 212 -1.72 17.92 7.25
CA PRO A 212 -2.91 18.12 8.08
C PRO A 212 -4.13 18.61 7.29
N ASP A 213 -3.94 19.44 6.27
CA ASP A 213 -5.04 20.01 5.50
C ASP A 213 -5.64 18.95 4.56
N LEU A 214 -4.79 18.10 3.95
CA LEU A 214 -5.26 16.94 3.18
C LEU A 214 -6.00 15.93 4.05
N LYS A 215 -5.52 15.66 5.27
CA LYS A 215 -6.21 14.76 6.20
C LYS A 215 -7.58 15.30 6.61
N ALA A 216 -7.67 16.59 6.94
CA ALA A 216 -8.94 17.22 7.29
C ALA A 216 -9.94 17.20 6.13
N LEU A 217 -9.45 17.44 4.90
CA LEU A 217 -10.27 17.34 3.69
C LEU A 217 -10.74 15.89 3.45
N ALA A 218 -9.86 14.91 3.52
CA ALA A 218 -10.20 13.51 3.33
C ALA A 218 -11.20 13.02 4.39
N ASP A 219 -11.01 13.39 5.66
CA ASP A 219 -11.93 13.07 6.75
C ASP A 219 -13.35 13.60 6.47
N LYS A 220 -13.46 14.87 6.05
CA LYS A 220 -14.74 15.48 5.67
C LYS A 220 -15.37 14.75 4.50
N GLU A 221 -14.61 14.49 3.43
CA GLU A 221 -15.14 13.86 2.21
C GLU A 221 -15.61 12.42 2.45
N PHE A 222 -14.85 11.59 3.17
CA PHE A 222 -15.31 10.23 3.48
C PHE A 222 -16.59 10.21 4.33
N ASN A 223 -16.72 11.14 5.28
CA ASN A 223 -17.91 11.25 6.12
C ASN A 223 -19.17 11.71 5.35
N THR A 224 -19.06 12.14 4.09
CA THR A 224 -20.24 12.34 3.22
C THR A 224 -20.83 11.03 2.71
N GLY A 225 -20.02 9.96 2.62
CA GLY A 225 -20.45 8.63 2.18
C GLY A 225 -20.79 7.71 3.34
N PHE A 226 -19.83 7.45 4.22
CA PHE A 226 -20.01 6.53 5.34
C PHE A 226 -19.39 7.09 6.64
N PRO A 227 -19.92 6.71 7.83
CA PRO A 227 -19.37 7.16 9.09
C PRO A 227 -17.92 6.69 9.31
N LEU A 228 -17.00 7.65 9.38
CA LEU A 228 -15.59 7.44 9.67
C LEU A 228 -15.19 8.25 10.91
N ASP A 229 -14.69 7.55 11.91
CA ASP A 229 -14.05 8.16 13.07
C ASP A 229 -12.58 7.70 13.12
N PRO A 230 -11.62 8.54 12.66
CA PRO A 230 -10.21 8.17 12.57
C PRO A 230 -9.49 8.16 13.93
N ASP A 231 -10.14 8.63 15.01
CA ASP A 231 -9.63 8.60 16.38
C ASP A 231 -10.72 8.17 17.37
N ALA A 232 -11.27 6.99 17.11
CA ALA A 232 -12.45 6.50 17.79
C ALA A 232 -12.15 5.97 19.20
N THR A 233 -13.04 6.27 20.15
CA THR A 233 -13.06 5.59 21.45
C THR A 233 -14.02 4.42 21.41
N VAL A 234 -13.50 3.24 21.04
CA VAL A 234 -14.24 1.98 21.09
C VAL A 234 -14.13 1.36 22.49
N LYS A 235 -15.27 1.15 23.15
CA LYS A 235 -15.34 0.60 24.50
C LYS A 235 -15.37 -0.91 24.53
N LYS A 236 -16.11 -1.51 23.61
CA LYS A 236 -16.35 -2.94 23.61
C LYS A 236 -16.63 -3.45 22.20
N VAL A 237 -16.06 -4.61 21.90
CA VAL A 237 -16.47 -5.49 20.80
C VAL A 237 -16.96 -6.77 21.44
N ASP A 238 -18.11 -7.26 21.01
CA ASP A 238 -18.72 -8.50 21.48
C ASP A 238 -19.40 -9.22 20.30
N ARG A 239 -19.86 -10.44 20.53
CA ARG A 239 -20.65 -11.22 19.58
C ARG A 239 -22.01 -11.54 20.18
N ASP A 240 -23.06 -11.33 19.40
CA ASP A 240 -24.43 -11.74 19.73
C ASP A 240 -25.02 -12.52 18.55
N GLY A 241 -25.02 -13.85 18.68
CA GLY A 241 -25.41 -14.76 17.61
C GLY A 241 -24.52 -14.59 16.37
N ASP A 242 -25.14 -14.21 15.25
CA ASP A 242 -24.48 -14.02 13.97
C ASP A 242 -24.02 -12.58 13.72
N GLN A 243 -24.05 -11.73 14.74
CA GLN A 243 -23.67 -10.32 14.63
C GLN A 243 -22.54 -9.95 15.57
N VAL A 244 -21.69 -9.03 15.11
CA VAL A 244 -20.73 -8.29 15.91
C VAL A 244 -21.42 -7.08 16.52
N VAL A 245 -21.29 -6.91 17.82
CA VAL A 245 -21.84 -5.77 18.58
C VAL A 245 -20.69 -4.86 19.00
N VAL A 246 -20.74 -3.60 18.58
CA VAL A 246 -19.69 -2.61 18.90
C VAL A 246 -20.28 -1.47 19.69
N THR A 247 -19.72 -1.24 20.89
CA THR A 247 -20.04 -0.10 21.75
C THR A 247 -18.90 0.91 21.70
N PHE A 248 -19.21 2.16 21.37
CA PHE A 248 -18.25 3.23 21.13
C PHE A 248 -18.84 4.59 21.50
N HIS A 249 -18.00 5.62 21.61
CA HIS A 249 -18.47 6.99 21.76
C HIS A 249 -18.69 7.64 20.40
N CYS A 250 -19.84 8.28 20.19
CA CYS A 250 -20.10 9.08 18.99
C CYS A 250 -19.14 10.26 18.92
N ARG A 251 -18.49 10.44 17.77
CA ARG A 251 -17.56 11.53 17.49
C ARG A 251 -18.09 12.93 17.85
N ASP A 252 -19.34 13.25 17.48
CA ASP A 252 -19.85 14.63 17.61
C ASP A 252 -20.41 14.96 19.01
N SER A 253 -20.97 13.97 19.70
CA SER A 253 -21.67 14.15 20.98
C SER A 253 -20.93 13.56 22.17
N ASN A 254 -19.90 12.74 21.92
CA ASN A 254 -19.20 11.91 22.91
C ASN A 254 -20.15 11.03 23.75
N THR A 255 -21.36 10.75 23.23
CA THR A 255 -22.33 9.86 23.87
C THR A 255 -22.05 8.42 23.48
N GLU A 256 -22.23 7.49 24.41
CA GLU A 256 -22.12 6.06 24.11
C GLU A 256 -23.23 5.61 23.14
N LYS A 257 -22.84 4.82 22.15
CA LYS A 257 -23.72 4.19 21.18
C LYS A 257 -23.30 2.73 20.99
N THR A 258 -24.29 1.87 20.76
CA THR A 258 -24.06 0.48 20.37
C THR A 258 -24.68 0.22 19.01
N GLU A 259 -23.91 -0.35 18.09
CA GLU A 259 -24.36 -0.76 16.76
C GLU A 259 -24.03 -2.24 16.52
N ARG A 260 -24.78 -2.87 15.62
CA ARG A 260 -24.65 -4.29 15.24
C ARG A 260 -24.21 -4.40 13.79
N PHE A 261 -23.40 -5.40 13.46
CA PHE A 261 -22.87 -5.64 12.10
C PHE A 261 -22.78 -7.15 11.84
N ASP A 262 -22.82 -7.59 10.59
CA ASP A 262 -22.65 -9.01 10.26
C ASP A 262 -21.20 -9.44 10.44
N TYR A 263 -20.28 -8.58 10.02
CA TYR A 263 -18.84 -8.83 10.12
C TYR A 263 -18.05 -7.64 10.65
N LEU A 264 -16.90 -7.97 11.23
CA LEU A 264 -15.83 -7.04 11.57
C LEU A 264 -14.66 -7.27 10.62
N LEU A 265 -14.23 -6.24 9.89
CA LEU A 265 -13.01 -6.27 9.08
C LEU A 265 -11.83 -5.66 9.83
N ALA A 266 -10.83 -6.49 10.15
CA ALA A 266 -9.59 -6.07 10.77
C ALA A 266 -8.57 -5.61 9.71
N ALA A 267 -8.53 -4.31 9.46
CA ALA A 267 -7.57 -3.63 8.58
C ALA A 267 -6.56 -2.76 9.36
N THR A 268 -6.22 -3.18 10.58
CA THR A 268 -5.42 -2.44 11.57
C THR A 268 -3.91 -2.46 11.33
N GLY A 269 -3.46 -2.98 10.19
CA GLY A 269 -2.05 -3.08 9.82
C GLY A 269 -1.61 -4.52 9.56
N ARG A 270 -0.32 -4.65 9.26
CA ARG A 270 0.31 -5.93 8.91
C ARG A 270 1.59 -6.11 9.71
N ARG A 271 1.94 -7.37 9.99
CA ARG A 271 3.16 -7.76 10.70
C ARG A 271 4.06 -8.58 9.77
N PRO A 272 5.39 -8.34 9.76
CA PRO A 272 6.32 -9.13 8.96
C PRO A 272 6.39 -10.58 9.43
N ASN A 273 6.54 -11.52 8.49
CA ASN A 273 6.61 -12.95 8.76
C ASN A 273 8.05 -13.40 9.10
N VAL A 274 8.61 -12.81 10.13
CA VAL A 274 10.00 -13.09 10.60
C VAL A 274 10.03 -13.78 11.96
N ASP A 275 8.92 -13.73 12.70
CA ASP A 275 8.80 -14.24 14.07
C ASP A 275 8.77 -15.77 14.19
N LYS A 276 8.54 -16.47 13.06
CA LYS A 276 8.55 -17.94 12.98
C LYS A 276 9.81 -18.53 12.35
N LEU A 277 10.83 -17.70 12.11
CA LEU A 277 12.06 -18.12 11.44
C LEU A 277 13.17 -18.56 12.40
N ASP A 278 13.00 -18.48 13.72
CA ASP A 278 14.07 -18.71 14.70
C ASP A 278 15.31 -17.81 14.47
N LEU A 279 15.09 -16.56 14.07
CA LEU A 279 16.17 -15.58 13.81
C LEU A 279 17.24 -15.46 14.90
N PRO A 280 16.94 -15.57 16.22
CA PRO A 280 17.98 -15.51 17.24
C PRO A 280 19.11 -16.55 17.09
N LYS A 281 18.86 -17.68 16.40
CA LYS A 281 19.90 -18.69 16.13
C LYS A 281 20.92 -18.27 15.06
N THR A 282 20.65 -17.19 14.35
CA THR A 282 21.52 -16.69 13.26
C THR A 282 22.61 -15.74 13.75
N GLY A 283 22.46 -15.14 14.94
CA GLY A 283 23.32 -14.05 15.40
C GLY A 283 23.08 -12.72 14.68
N LEU A 284 22.01 -12.58 13.88
CA LEU A 284 21.64 -11.31 13.25
C LEU A 284 21.24 -10.27 14.29
N GLU A 285 21.63 -9.01 14.06
CA GLU A 285 21.09 -7.88 14.81
C GLU A 285 19.60 -7.70 14.46
N LEU A 286 18.73 -7.68 15.46
CA LEU A 286 17.29 -7.47 15.30
C LEU A 286 16.88 -6.12 15.91
N ASN A 287 15.98 -5.41 15.26
CA ASN A 287 15.37 -4.20 15.84
C ASN A 287 14.30 -4.55 16.89
N ASP A 288 13.72 -3.52 17.52
CA ASP A 288 12.69 -3.65 18.57
C ASP A 288 11.41 -4.40 18.12
N ARG A 289 11.22 -4.59 16.80
CA ARG A 289 10.09 -5.34 16.22
C ARG A 289 10.46 -6.78 15.86
N GLY A 290 11.69 -7.21 16.14
CA GLY A 290 12.22 -8.53 15.80
C GLY A 290 12.59 -8.70 14.32
N VAL A 291 12.71 -7.61 13.56
CA VAL A 291 13.12 -7.64 12.15
C VAL A 291 14.64 -7.47 12.06
N PRO A 292 15.36 -8.25 11.23
CA PRO A 292 16.79 -8.05 11.01
C PRO A 292 17.12 -6.62 10.59
N VAL A 293 18.15 -6.04 11.20
CA VAL A 293 18.66 -4.75 10.73
C VAL A 293 19.44 -4.97 9.45
N PHE A 294 19.16 -4.15 8.44
CA PHE A 294 19.68 -4.31 7.09
C PHE A 294 20.06 -2.98 6.45
N ASP A 295 20.90 -3.03 5.43
CA ASP A 295 21.23 -1.90 4.57
C ASP A 295 20.18 -1.76 3.47
N ARG A 296 19.52 -0.60 3.42
CA ARG A 296 18.42 -0.29 2.49
C ARG A 296 18.82 -0.24 1.01
N LEU A 297 20.11 -0.08 0.68
CA LEU A 297 20.58 -0.06 -0.70
C LEU A 297 21.03 -1.44 -1.18
N THR A 298 21.49 -2.31 -0.28
CA THR A 298 22.05 -3.62 -0.64
C THR A 298 21.14 -4.79 -0.25
N MET A 299 20.13 -4.54 0.60
CA MET A 299 19.29 -5.54 1.27
C MET A 299 20.03 -6.46 2.23
N GLN A 300 21.31 -6.19 2.51
CA GLN A 300 22.16 -7.06 3.31
C GLN A 300 21.90 -6.84 4.81
N CYS A 301 21.67 -7.93 5.54
CA CYS A 301 21.58 -7.93 6.99
C CYS A 301 22.98 -7.89 7.62
N ARG A 302 23.04 -7.56 8.92
CA ARG A 302 24.29 -7.60 9.71
C ARG A 302 24.14 -8.47 10.95
N PHE A 303 25.25 -9.03 11.39
CA PHE A 303 25.35 -9.72 12.67
C PHE A 303 25.34 -8.71 13.82
N ASP A 304 25.10 -9.20 15.04
CA ASP A 304 25.08 -8.42 16.28
C ASP A 304 26.42 -7.75 16.62
N ASP A 305 27.53 -8.30 16.14
CA ASP A 305 28.87 -7.72 16.20
C ASP A 305 29.11 -6.59 15.17
N GLY A 306 28.09 -6.27 14.36
CA GLY A 306 28.12 -5.24 13.32
C GLY A 306 28.75 -5.68 11.99
N SER A 307 29.23 -6.92 11.87
CA SER A 307 29.81 -7.44 10.64
C SER A 307 28.74 -7.81 9.58
N PRO A 308 29.06 -7.71 8.28
CA PRO A 308 28.08 -7.99 7.22
C PRO A 308 27.76 -9.49 7.14
N ALA A 309 26.47 -9.84 7.14
CA ALA A 309 26.01 -11.22 7.04
C ALA A 309 25.79 -11.64 5.58
N PRO A 310 25.98 -12.93 5.21
CA PRO A 310 25.55 -13.47 3.92
C PRO A 310 24.02 -13.74 3.88
N ILE A 311 23.24 -12.92 4.59
CA ILE A 311 21.78 -13.02 4.69
C ILE A 311 21.20 -11.69 4.21
N PHE A 312 20.16 -11.74 3.39
CA PHE A 312 19.48 -10.59 2.83
C PHE A 312 17.99 -10.64 3.19
N ILE A 313 17.33 -9.48 3.24
CA ILE A 313 15.89 -9.38 3.51
C ILE A 313 15.21 -8.44 2.53
N ALA A 314 14.07 -8.84 1.96
CA ALA A 314 13.39 -8.10 0.91
C ALA A 314 11.86 -8.16 0.99
N GLY A 315 11.21 -7.10 0.49
CA GLY A 315 9.77 -6.94 0.48
C GLY A 315 9.20 -6.75 1.88
N ASP A 316 7.91 -7.01 2.02
CA ASP A 316 7.13 -6.86 3.26
C ASP A 316 7.74 -7.49 4.53
N ALA A 317 8.69 -8.43 4.39
CA ALA A 317 9.43 -9.01 5.50
C ALA A 317 10.31 -7.98 6.24
N ASN A 318 10.83 -6.96 5.55
CA ASN A 318 11.66 -5.91 6.13
C ASN A 318 10.88 -4.73 6.73
N GLN A 319 9.60 -4.57 6.35
CA GLN A 319 8.72 -3.47 6.75
C GLN A 319 9.26 -2.04 6.47
N ASP A 320 10.11 -1.87 5.46
CA ASP A 320 10.55 -0.55 5.00
C ASP A 320 9.43 0.14 4.22
N LEU A 321 9.11 -0.39 3.03
CA LEU A 321 8.04 0.10 2.16
C LEU A 321 7.22 -1.09 1.64
N PRO A 322 6.14 -1.51 2.34
CA PRO A 322 5.35 -2.69 1.98
C PRO A 322 4.42 -2.41 0.77
N LEU A 323 5.05 -2.26 -0.40
CA LEU A 323 4.41 -1.98 -1.69
C LEU A 323 4.92 -2.98 -2.73
N LEU A 324 4.04 -3.42 -3.64
CA LEU A 324 4.36 -4.46 -4.61
C LEU A 324 5.61 -4.15 -5.47
N HIS A 325 5.72 -2.92 -5.98
CA HIS A 325 6.82 -2.54 -6.86
C HIS A 325 8.14 -2.35 -6.10
N GLU A 326 8.08 -1.90 -4.83
CA GLU A 326 9.23 -1.86 -3.93
C GLU A 326 9.71 -3.29 -3.62
N ALA A 327 8.80 -4.20 -3.24
CA ALA A 327 9.14 -5.60 -3.00
C ALA A 327 9.79 -6.28 -4.22
N SER A 328 9.35 -5.91 -5.44
CA SER A 328 9.94 -6.41 -6.69
C SER A 328 11.37 -5.89 -6.90
N ASP A 329 11.61 -4.60 -6.65
CA ASP A 329 12.95 -4.01 -6.77
C ASP A 329 13.89 -4.55 -5.67
N GLU A 330 13.42 -4.63 -4.42
CA GLU A 330 14.17 -5.18 -3.31
C GLU A 330 14.51 -6.66 -3.51
N GLY A 331 13.56 -7.45 -4.01
CA GLY A 331 13.80 -8.85 -4.37
C GLY A 331 14.93 -8.98 -5.39
N ARG A 332 14.89 -8.19 -6.47
CA ARG A 332 15.97 -8.15 -7.46
C ARG A 332 17.32 -7.76 -6.83
N ILE A 333 17.36 -6.74 -5.98
CA ILE A 333 18.58 -6.28 -5.30
C ILE A 333 19.15 -7.40 -4.41
N ALA A 334 18.32 -8.01 -3.57
CA ALA A 334 18.72 -9.09 -2.68
C ALA A 334 19.20 -10.32 -3.45
N GLY A 335 18.50 -10.72 -4.51
CA GLY A 335 18.89 -11.84 -5.36
C GLY A 335 20.20 -11.60 -6.12
N GLU A 336 20.40 -10.41 -6.69
CA GLU A 336 21.64 -10.04 -7.36
C GLU A 336 22.82 -10.05 -6.38
N ASN A 337 22.67 -9.48 -5.19
CA ASN A 337 23.73 -9.45 -4.19
C ASN A 337 24.00 -10.83 -3.57
N ALA A 338 22.98 -11.66 -3.36
CA ALA A 338 23.17 -13.06 -2.97
C ALA A 338 23.90 -13.87 -4.07
N GLY A 339 23.64 -13.56 -5.34
CA GLY A 339 24.33 -14.11 -6.51
C GLY A 339 25.81 -13.73 -6.58
N ARG A 340 26.13 -12.45 -6.39
CA ARG A 340 27.48 -11.88 -6.53
C ARG A 340 28.36 -11.97 -5.28
N TYR A 341 27.78 -12.36 -4.13
CA TYR A 341 28.49 -12.41 -2.86
C TYR A 341 29.89 -13.07 -2.98
N PRO A 342 30.96 -12.44 -2.46
CA PRO A 342 30.97 -11.29 -1.55
C PRO A 342 31.03 -9.89 -2.21
N ASP A 343 30.90 -9.77 -3.55
CA ASP A 343 30.87 -8.47 -4.24
C ASP A 343 29.49 -7.79 -4.12
N ILE A 344 29.25 -7.15 -2.97
CA ILE A 344 28.01 -6.44 -2.65
C ILE A 344 27.96 -5.09 -3.36
N ARG A 345 26.83 -4.79 -4.02
CA ARG A 345 26.61 -3.51 -4.71
C ARG A 345 25.29 -2.87 -4.28
N ALA A 346 25.31 -1.54 -4.21
CA ALA A 346 24.09 -0.77 -4.02
C ALA A 346 23.15 -0.95 -5.23
N GLY A 347 21.90 -1.28 -4.96
CA GLY A 347 20.84 -1.37 -5.93
C GLY A 347 20.22 -0.01 -6.24
N ARG A 348 19.76 0.18 -7.48
CA ARG A 348 18.94 1.33 -7.85
C ARG A 348 17.57 1.22 -7.19
N ARG A 349 17.23 2.18 -6.32
CA ARG A 349 15.88 2.41 -5.79
C ARG A 349 15.18 3.47 -6.64
N ARG A 350 13.86 3.35 -6.78
CA ARG A 350 13.03 4.36 -7.45
C ARG A 350 12.58 5.42 -6.46
N THR A 351 12.08 6.54 -6.97
CA THR A 351 11.32 7.50 -6.17
C THR A 351 10.14 6.79 -5.50
N PRO A 352 9.94 6.96 -4.17
CA PRO A 352 8.78 6.41 -3.47
C PRO A 352 7.47 6.86 -4.11
N LEU A 353 6.55 5.93 -4.32
CA LEU A 353 5.22 6.19 -4.86
C LEU A 353 4.20 5.30 -4.14
N ALA A 354 3.18 5.89 -3.54
CA ALA A 354 2.05 5.15 -3.00
C ALA A 354 0.73 5.68 -3.60
N VAL A 355 -0.23 4.78 -3.76
CA VAL A 355 -1.57 5.09 -4.30
C VAL A 355 -2.61 4.39 -3.44
N VAL A 356 -3.70 5.09 -3.14
CA VAL A 356 -4.91 4.54 -2.53
C VAL A 356 -6.05 4.67 -3.52
N PHE A 357 -6.69 3.56 -3.84
CA PHE A 357 -7.72 3.46 -4.87
C PHE A 357 -9.13 3.71 -4.31
N THR A 358 -9.27 4.77 -3.51
CA THR A 358 -10.56 5.33 -3.10
C THR A 358 -11.09 6.31 -4.15
N ASP A 359 -12.31 6.81 -3.97
CA ASP A 359 -12.87 7.96 -4.69
C ASP A 359 -13.23 9.09 -3.70
N PRO A 360 -12.53 10.24 -3.72
CA PRO A 360 -11.35 10.55 -4.52
C PRO A 360 -10.13 9.66 -4.20
N GLN A 361 -9.24 9.48 -5.19
CA GLN A 361 -8.02 8.70 -5.01
C GLN A 361 -7.01 9.46 -4.14
N MET A 362 -6.07 8.74 -3.53
CA MET A 362 -4.89 9.36 -2.92
C MET A 362 -3.63 8.94 -3.63
N ALA A 363 -2.65 9.84 -3.68
CA ALA A 363 -1.30 9.50 -4.10
C ALA A 363 -0.26 10.28 -3.28
N SER A 364 0.87 9.65 -3.02
CA SER A 364 2.08 10.31 -2.54
C SER A 364 3.26 9.95 -3.42
N ALA A 365 4.09 10.94 -3.75
CA ALA A 365 5.27 10.76 -4.58
C ALA A 365 6.47 11.48 -3.93
N GLY A 366 7.62 10.83 -3.86
CA GLY A 366 8.82 11.39 -3.22
C GLY A 366 8.69 11.51 -1.70
N VAL A 367 9.22 12.60 -1.14
CA VAL A 367 9.24 12.83 0.32
C VAL A 367 7.92 13.46 0.76
N GLY A 368 7.17 12.78 1.63
CA GLY A 368 5.89 13.27 2.17
C GLY A 368 6.06 14.31 3.29
N TYR A 369 4.97 14.98 3.64
CA TYR A 369 4.95 16.09 4.61
C TYR A 369 5.50 15.68 5.98
N ALA A 370 5.07 14.52 6.48
CA ALA A 370 5.47 14.03 7.80
C ALA A 370 6.99 13.79 7.89
N GLU A 371 7.62 13.33 6.79
CA GLU A 371 9.07 13.16 6.76
C GLU A 371 9.80 14.49 6.67
N LEU A 372 9.30 15.43 5.88
CA LEU A 372 9.86 16.79 5.81
C LEU A 372 9.83 17.45 7.19
N LYS A 373 8.71 17.36 7.92
CA LYS A 373 8.60 17.88 9.30
C LYS A 373 9.52 17.18 10.30
N ARG A 374 9.78 15.88 10.14
CA ARG A 374 10.76 15.16 10.98
C ARG A 374 12.20 15.63 10.73
N ARG A 375 12.52 15.98 9.49
CA ARG A 375 13.86 16.49 9.11
C ARG A 375 14.06 17.94 9.55
N ASP A 376 13.02 18.75 9.43
CA ASP A 376 12.99 20.14 9.84
C ASP A 376 11.56 20.53 10.27
N GLU A 377 11.36 20.69 11.59
CA GLU A 377 10.06 20.99 12.16
C GLU A 377 9.48 22.31 11.64
N GLN A 378 10.32 23.28 11.29
CA GLN A 378 9.89 24.59 10.80
C GLN A 378 9.77 24.65 9.27
N LEU A 379 10.17 23.58 8.56
CA LEU A 379 10.20 23.53 7.09
C LEU A 379 10.96 24.70 6.45
N THR A 380 12.02 25.18 7.11
CA THR A 380 12.75 26.41 6.72
C THR A 380 13.34 26.35 5.31
N ASN A 381 13.68 25.14 4.84
CA ASN A 381 14.26 24.92 3.51
C ASN A 381 13.27 24.36 2.49
N VAL A 382 11.97 24.38 2.79
CA VAL A 382 10.93 23.80 1.93
C VAL A 382 9.84 24.84 1.65
N ALA A 383 9.52 25.05 0.38
CA ALA A 383 8.30 25.72 -0.04
C ALA A 383 7.19 24.70 -0.28
N ILE A 384 5.95 25.09 0.02
CA ILE A 384 4.75 24.31 -0.24
C ILE A 384 3.92 25.07 -1.28
N GLY A 385 3.36 24.36 -2.24
CA GLY A 385 2.34 24.91 -3.14
C GLY A 385 1.13 24.02 -3.22
N GLU A 386 -0.01 24.62 -3.52
CA GLU A 386 -1.29 23.94 -3.42
C GLU A 386 -2.27 24.26 -4.55
N VAL A 387 -3.25 23.37 -4.71
CA VAL A 387 -4.43 23.59 -5.56
C VAL A 387 -5.62 22.81 -5.01
N SER A 388 -6.80 23.43 -5.02
CA SER A 388 -8.07 22.73 -4.83
C SER A 388 -8.60 22.23 -6.18
N PHE A 389 -9.13 21.01 -6.22
CA PHE A 389 -9.80 20.48 -7.40
C PHE A 389 -11.28 20.91 -7.52
N GLU A 390 -11.83 21.64 -6.53
CA GLU A 390 -13.23 22.07 -6.49
C GLU A 390 -13.63 22.97 -7.67
N ASP A 391 -12.72 23.86 -8.08
CA ASP A 391 -12.91 24.80 -9.19
C ASP A 391 -12.14 24.37 -10.47
N GLN A 392 -11.48 23.21 -10.46
CA GLN A 392 -10.67 22.74 -11.58
C GLN A 392 -11.56 22.31 -12.75
N GLY A 393 -11.34 22.89 -13.94
CA GLY A 393 -12.28 22.83 -15.06
C GLY A 393 -12.60 21.41 -15.54
N ARG A 394 -11.59 20.55 -15.72
CA ARG A 394 -11.82 19.15 -16.13
C ARG A 394 -12.50 18.34 -15.04
N SER A 395 -12.09 18.52 -13.78
CA SER A 395 -12.71 17.88 -12.62
C SER A 395 -14.19 18.24 -12.53
N THR A 396 -14.55 19.51 -12.78
CA THR A 396 -15.94 19.98 -12.81
C THR A 396 -16.73 19.36 -13.95
N VAL A 397 -16.16 19.30 -15.17
CA VAL A 397 -16.78 18.62 -16.32
C VAL A 397 -17.10 17.16 -16.00
N MET A 398 -16.22 16.49 -15.25
CA MET A 398 -16.39 15.09 -14.84
C MET A 398 -17.22 14.91 -13.57
N ARG A 399 -17.67 16.00 -12.92
CA ARG A 399 -18.27 15.98 -11.56
C ARG A 399 -17.43 15.23 -10.53
N GLN A 400 -16.12 15.34 -10.66
CA GLN A 400 -15.10 14.80 -9.75
C GLN A 400 -14.27 15.92 -9.12
N ASN A 401 -14.84 17.13 -9.02
CA ASN A 401 -14.23 18.33 -8.47
C ASN A 401 -14.24 18.33 -6.94
N ARG A 402 -13.52 17.38 -6.36
CA ARG A 402 -13.27 17.24 -4.92
C ARG A 402 -11.81 16.93 -4.71
N GLY A 403 -11.23 17.45 -3.64
CA GLY A 403 -9.85 17.14 -3.28
C GLY A 403 -8.86 18.30 -3.45
N MET A 404 -7.60 18.02 -3.12
CA MET A 404 -6.48 18.94 -3.13
C MET A 404 -5.17 18.23 -3.46
N LEU A 405 -4.23 18.96 -4.05
CA LEU A 405 -2.85 18.53 -4.28
C LEU A 405 -1.89 19.48 -3.56
N ARG A 406 -0.92 18.91 -2.84
CA ARG A 406 0.16 19.62 -2.15
C ARG A 406 1.49 19.19 -2.75
N LEU A 407 2.32 20.17 -3.09
CA LEU A 407 3.66 19.97 -3.66
C LEU A 407 4.71 20.55 -2.71
N TYR A 408 5.87 19.90 -2.65
CA TYR A 408 6.98 20.29 -1.79
C TYR A 408 8.24 20.48 -2.62
N ALA A 409 8.89 21.64 -2.54
CA ALA A 409 10.16 21.89 -3.22
C ALA A 409 11.20 22.55 -2.31
N GLU A 410 12.47 22.31 -2.61
CA GLU A 410 13.59 22.87 -1.85
C GLU A 410 13.80 24.36 -2.16
N HIS A 411 13.91 25.19 -1.12
CA HIS A 411 14.33 26.58 -1.26
C HIS A 411 15.73 26.68 -1.85
N GLY A 412 15.98 27.72 -2.64
CA GLY A 412 17.28 27.96 -3.25
C GLY A 412 17.51 27.17 -4.55
N SER A 413 17.29 25.83 -4.57
CA SER A 413 17.45 25.01 -5.79
C SER A 413 16.16 24.93 -6.62
N GLY A 414 14.99 24.99 -5.99
CA GLY A 414 13.68 24.82 -6.62
C GLY A 414 13.40 23.40 -7.10
N ILE A 415 14.18 22.40 -6.66
CA ILE A 415 13.97 20.99 -6.99
C ILE A 415 12.68 20.50 -6.31
N LEU A 416 11.83 19.81 -7.07
CA LEU A 416 10.66 19.14 -6.52
C LEU A 416 11.08 17.95 -5.65
N LEU A 417 10.69 17.97 -4.38
CA LEU A 417 11.05 16.96 -3.38
C LEU A 417 9.97 15.89 -3.22
N GLY A 418 8.70 16.30 -3.31
CA GLY A 418 7.59 15.39 -3.09
C GLY A 418 6.22 16.03 -3.32
N ALA A 419 5.20 15.20 -3.17
CA ALA A 419 3.81 15.58 -3.29
C ALA A 419 2.90 14.65 -2.48
N GLU A 420 1.80 15.19 -2.00
CA GLU A 420 0.66 14.44 -1.46
C GLU A 420 -0.62 14.94 -2.14
N MET A 421 -1.49 14.02 -2.51
CA MET A 421 -2.72 14.32 -3.25
C MET A 421 -3.87 13.49 -2.71
N PHE A 422 -5.04 14.12 -2.62
CA PHE A 422 -6.33 13.48 -2.50
C PHE A 422 -7.23 14.10 -3.55
N GLY A 423 -7.66 13.38 -4.59
CA GLY A 423 -8.35 13.99 -5.72
C GLY A 423 -8.56 13.05 -6.92
N PRO A 424 -9.13 13.57 -8.02
CA PRO A 424 -9.40 12.77 -9.21
C PRO A 424 -8.11 12.32 -9.89
N ARG A 425 -8.06 11.05 -10.33
CA ARG A 425 -6.94 10.49 -11.11
C ARG A 425 -5.58 10.65 -10.43
N ALA A 426 -5.55 10.61 -9.09
CA ALA A 426 -4.32 10.75 -8.31
C ALA A 426 -3.27 9.69 -8.67
N GLU A 427 -3.69 8.49 -9.07
CA GLU A 427 -2.75 7.45 -9.50
C GLU A 427 -1.90 7.89 -10.70
N HIS A 428 -2.47 8.62 -11.67
CA HIS A 428 -1.77 9.06 -12.88
C HIS A 428 -0.86 10.25 -12.58
N LEU A 429 -1.39 11.24 -11.84
CA LEU A 429 -0.58 12.38 -11.38
C LEU A 429 0.57 11.95 -10.48
N GLY A 430 0.35 10.94 -9.62
CA GLY A 430 1.39 10.34 -8.79
C GLY A 430 2.54 9.77 -9.61
N HIS A 431 2.26 9.06 -10.71
CA HIS A 431 3.31 8.59 -11.63
C HIS A 431 4.07 9.74 -12.29
N LEU A 432 3.35 10.76 -12.80
CA LEU A 432 3.97 11.93 -13.42
C LEU A 432 4.91 12.66 -12.44
N LEU A 433 4.48 12.84 -11.20
CA LEU A 433 5.25 13.46 -10.12
C LEU A 433 6.44 12.59 -9.72
N ALA A 434 6.26 11.28 -9.54
CA ALA A 434 7.34 10.37 -9.19
C ALA A 434 8.46 10.36 -10.24
N TRP A 435 8.11 10.40 -11.53
CA TRP A 435 9.09 10.49 -12.62
C TRP A 435 9.80 11.84 -12.67
N SER A 436 9.08 12.92 -12.37
CA SER A 436 9.64 14.27 -12.29
C SER A 436 10.66 14.39 -11.16
N ILE A 437 10.36 13.77 -10.02
CA ILE A 437 11.24 13.72 -8.85
C ILE A 437 12.45 12.80 -9.10
N ASP A 438 12.27 11.64 -9.76
CA ASP A 438 13.39 10.75 -10.13
C ASP A 438 14.42 11.48 -11.02
N GLN A 439 13.92 12.36 -11.90
CA GLN A 439 14.73 13.22 -12.78
C GLN A 439 15.25 14.49 -12.12
N ARG A 440 14.91 14.74 -10.84
CA ARG A 440 15.29 15.94 -10.08
C ARG A 440 14.90 17.25 -10.78
N LEU A 441 13.73 17.28 -11.40
CA LEU A 441 13.26 18.48 -12.10
C LEU A 441 12.98 19.61 -11.11
N THR A 442 13.28 20.84 -11.53
CA THR A 442 12.89 22.04 -10.79
C THR A 442 11.45 22.44 -11.12
N VAL A 443 10.82 23.21 -10.24
CA VAL A 443 9.47 23.77 -10.44
C VAL A 443 9.41 24.61 -11.72
N ASP A 444 10.42 25.45 -11.97
CA ASP A 444 10.52 26.24 -13.21
C ASP A 444 10.54 25.34 -14.45
N ARG A 445 11.34 24.27 -14.43
CA ARG A 445 11.42 23.34 -15.55
C ARG A 445 10.11 22.58 -15.74
N LEU A 446 9.40 22.24 -14.67
CA LEU A 446 8.10 21.59 -14.76
C LEU A 446 7.04 22.51 -15.37
N LEU A 447 7.06 23.81 -15.06
CA LEU A 447 6.14 24.78 -15.65
C LEU A 447 6.35 24.97 -17.16
N GLU A 448 7.54 24.68 -17.69
CA GLU A 448 7.83 24.69 -19.12
C GLU A 448 7.35 23.42 -19.86
N MET A 449 6.94 22.39 -19.12
CA MET A 449 6.44 21.14 -19.71
C MET A 449 5.00 21.33 -20.25
N PRO A 450 4.59 20.53 -21.25
CA PRO A 450 3.26 20.66 -21.82
C PRO A 450 2.17 20.21 -20.85
N PHE A 451 1.18 21.07 -20.64
CA PHE A 451 -0.10 20.76 -20.02
C PHE A 451 -1.19 20.93 -21.07
N TYR A 452 -1.90 19.86 -21.40
CA TYR A 452 -3.00 19.90 -22.37
C TYR A 452 -4.22 20.66 -21.81
N HIS A 453 -5.25 20.90 -22.62
CA HIS A 453 -6.49 21.53 -22.17
C HIS A 453 -7.73 20.92 -22.85
N PRO A 454 -8.83 20.63 -22.12
CA PRO A 454 -8.97 20.64 -20.66
C PRO A 454 -8.60 19.27 -20.04
N VAL A 455 -7.68 19.25 -19.06
CA VAL A 455 -7.25 18.02 -18.35
C VAL A 455 -7.05 18.25 -16.85
N VAL A 456 -7.01 17.19 -16.03
CA VAL A 456 -6.82 17.28 -14.57
C VAL A 456 -5.42 17.80 -14.23
N GLU A 457 -4.43 17.50 -15.07
CA GLU A 457 -3.04 17.95 -14.96
C GLU A 457 -2.90 19.48 -14.96
N GLU A 458 -3.88 20.25 -15.45
CA GLU A 458 -3.85 21.70 -15.30
C GLU A 458 -3.93 22.14 -13.82
N GLY A 459 -4.54 21.33 -12.95
CA GLY A 459 -4.48 21.54 -11.50
C GLY A 459 -3.05 21.43 -10.96
N LEU A 460 -2.26 20.44 -11.44
CA LEU A 460 -0.84 20.35 -11.13
C LEU A 460 -0.08 21.61 -11.57
N ARG A 461 -0.38 22.17 -12.75
CA ARG A 461 0.22 23.44 -13.20
C ARG A 461 -0.11 24.59 -12.24
N THR A 462 -1.34 24.65 -11.74
CA THR A 462 -1.75 25.68 -10.78
C THR A 462 -1.00 25.54 -9.44
N ALA A 463 -0.89 24.32 -8.90
CA ALA A 463 -0.08 24.07 -7.70
C ALA A 463 1.42 24.39 -7.91
N LEU A 464 1.97 24.10 -9.10
CA LEU A 464 3.35 24.44 -9.43
C LEU A 464 3.57 25.96 -9.50
N ARG A 465 2.60 26.73 -10.02
CA ARG A 465 2.68 28.20 -10.03
C ARG A 465 2.65 28.76 -8.62
N ASP A 466 1.76 28.25 -7.77
CA ASP A 466 1.67 28.65 -6.36
C ASP A 466 2.99 28.34 -5.63
N LEU A 467 3.52 27.13 -5.84
CA LEU A 467 4.82 26.74 -5.32
C LEU A 467 5.95 27.67 -5.81
N ASN A 468 5.93 28.09 -7.07
CA ASN A 468 6.97 28.98 -7.62
C ASN A 468 6.95 30.39 -7.01
N VAL A 469 5.77 30.86 -6.58
CA VAL A 469 5.62 32.11 -5.80
C VAL A 469 6.23 31.94 -4.43
N HIS A 470 5.93 30.84 -3.73
CA HIS A 470 6.50 30.56 -2.41
C HIS A 470 8.02 30.37 -2.44
N LEU A 471 8.57 29.87 -3.55
CA LEU A 471 10.02 29.84 -3.81
C LEU A 471 10.66 31.21 -4.10
N ARG A 472 9.85 32.28 -4.25
CA ARG A 472 10.26 33.64 -4.65
C ARG A 472 10.99 33.71 -5.99
N ARG A 473 10.60 32.83 -6.92
CA ARG A 473 11.20 32.73 -8.27
C ARG A 473 10.26 33.17 -9.38
N GLY A 474 8.95 33.00 -9.20
CA GLY A 474 7.92 33.47 -10.12
C GLY A 474 7.24 34.77 -9.66
N PRO A 475 6.53 35.48 -10.58
CA PRO A 475 5.64 36.57 -10.20
C PRO A 475 4.50 36.04 -9.33
N ALA A 476 4.01 36.84 -8.37
CA ALA A 476 2.85 36.49 -7.55
C ALA A 476 1.64 36.14 -8.43
N ILE A 477 0.85 35.14 -8.05
CA ILE A 477 -0.44 34.85 -8.71
C ILE A 477 -1.38 36.02 -8.40
N THR A 478 -1.42 37.04 -9.27
CA THR A 478 -2.44 38.08 -9.25
C THR A 478 -3.72 37.52 -9.86
N GLU A 479 -4.84 37.61 -9.12
CA GLU A 479 -6.24 37.29 -9.47
C GLU A 479 -6.45 36.36 -10.69
N ARG A 480 -6.93 35.13 -10.44
CA ARG A 480 -7.40 34.13 -11.44
C ARG A 480 -6.85 34.42 -12.83
N CYS A 481 -5.60 34.00 -13.05
CA CYS A 481 -4.85 34.15 -14.30
C CYS A 481 -5.76 34.32 -15.52
N LEU A 482 -5.93 35.56 -15.97
CA LEU A 482 -6.80 35.94 -17.09
C LEU A 482 -6.40 35.23 -18.41
N GLU A 483 -5.16 34.73 -18.49
CA GLU A 483 -4.59 34.04 -19.63
C GLU A 483 -4.77 32.51 -19.59
N CYS A 484 -5.26 31.95 -18.47
CA CYS A 484 -5.25 30.51 -18.25
C CYS A 484 -6.45 29.77 -18.85
N GLY A 485 -7.34 30.47 -19.55
CA GLY A 485 -8.54 29.89 -20.14
C GLY A 485 -9.61 29.58 -19.08
N PRO A 486 -10.84 29.23 -19.50
CA PRO A 486 -11.92 28.89 -18.58
C PRO A 486 -11.59 27.61 -17.78
N GLY A 487 -11.55 27.72 -16.45
CA GLY A 487 -11.42 26.58 -15.53
C GLY A 487 -9.99 26.15 -15.17
N ALA A 488 -9.02 27.06 -15.21
CA ALA A 488 -7.63 26.82 -14.78
C ALA A 488 -7.34 27.24 -13.34
#